data_AF-A0A950WB00-F1
#
_entry.id   AF-A0A950WB00-F1
#
_cell.length_a   1.000
_cell.length_b   1.000
_cell.length_c   1.000
_cell.angle_alpha   90.00
_cell.angle_beta   90.00
_cell.angle_gamma   90.00
#
_symmetry.space_group_name_H-M   'P 1'
#
loop_
_entity.id
_entity.type
_entity.pdbx_description
1 polymer ?
#
loop_
_entity_poly.entity_id
_entity_poly.type
_entity_poly.pdbx_seq_one_letter_code
_entity_poly.pdbx_strand_id
1 'polypeptide(L)'
;MTDSTLETVLRRDRWTVGGAIAILVALAWGYVLWLANDMDMGGMDMTGFRMIPAGIGIMLPADRPWLAIEFAYVFLMWAVMMVGMMAPSAAPMILMYARVVREGRVQGKPFAATGWFAAGYLLAWTGFSLIATFLQWASERAALLDSRMVLDSNRIGAIVLIAAGVYQWTPLKDVCLAQCQSPIGFLMRHGGFRNDPRGCLLLGLRHGGYCVGYCWVLMALLFVGGVMNVLWIA
;
A
#
# COMPACT_ATOMS: atom_id res chain seq x y z
N MET A 1 -2.96 22.57 36.95
CA MET A 1 -4.41 22.39 36.70
C MET A 1 -4.76 22.22 35.22
N THR A 2 -3.83 22.48 34.29
CA THR A 2 -4.02 22.38 32.83
C THR A 2 -3.89 20.94 32.28
N ASP A 3 -3.23 20.04 33.02
CA ASP A 3 -3.00 18.66 32.55
C ASP A 3 -4.30 17.84 32.47
N SER A 4 -5.20 17.97 33.45
CA SER A 4 -6.46 17.20 33.53
C SER A 4 -7.42 17.50 32.38
N THR A 5 -7.54 18.75 31.95
CA THR A 5 -8.43 19.15 30.85
C THR A 5 -7.88 18.69 29.49
N LEU A 6 -6.55 18.74 29.31
CA LEU A 6 -5.89 18.27 28.09
C LEU A 6 -5.98 16.75 27.94
N GLU A 7 -5.85 16.02 29.05
CA GLU A 7 -5.98 14.56 29.13
C GLU A 7 -7.41 14.09 28.85
N THR A 8 -8.41 14.84 29.33
CA THR A 8 -9.83 14.55 29.09
C THR A 8 -10.22 14.78 27.62
N VAL A 9 -9.71 15.84 27.00
CA VAL A 9 -9.93 16.14 25.57
C VAL A 9 -9.26 15.10 24.68
N LEU A 10 -8.00 14.72 24.97
CA LEU A 10 -7.29 13.66 24.24
C LEU A 10 -7.98 12.29 24.36
N ARG A 11 -8.53 11.98 25.53
CA ARG A 11 -9.25 10.72 25.76
C ARG A 11 -10.58 10.71 25.02
N ARG A 12 -11.35 11.81 25.04
CA ARG A 12 -12.58 11.98 24.26
C ARG A 12 -12.32 11.77 22.78
N ASP A 13 -11.27 12.39 22.24
CA ASP A 13 -10.90 12.32 20.83
C ASP A 13 -10.53 10.89 20.40
N ARG A 14 -9.82 10.15 21.26
CA ARG A 14 -9.55 8.71 21.06
C ARG A 14 -10.80 7.85 21.01
N TRP A 15 -11.83 8.15 21.81
CA TRP A 15 -13.10 7.43 21.76
C TRP A 15 -13.89 7.75 20.50
N THR A 16 -13.88 9.00 20.03
CA THR A 16 -14.52 9.40 18.77
C THR A 16 -13.85 8.72 17.57
N VAL A 17 -12.51 8.74 17.53
CA VAL A 17 -11.72 8.08 16.48
C VAL A 17 -11.91 6.56 16.54
N GLY A 18 -11.87 5.97 17.74
CA GLY A 18 -12.11 4.54 17.93
C GLY A 18 -13.51 4.10 17.48
N GLY A 19 -14.53 4.89 17.80
CA GLY A 19 -15.91 4.65 17.36
C GLY A 19 -16.07 4.75 15.84
N ALA A 20 -15.47 5.77 15.21
CA ALA A 20 -15.50 5.92 13.76
C ALA A 20 -14.81 4.75 13.04
N ILE A 21 -13.66 4.30 13.55
CA ILE A 21 -12.95 3.13 13.01
C ILE A 21 -13.80 1.86 13.17
N ALA A 22 -14.42 1.65 14.33
CA ALA A 22 -15.27 0.47 14.57
C ALA A 22 -16.47 0.42 13.62
N ILE A 23 -17.13 1.56 13.38
CA ILE A 23 -18.25 1.66 12.42
C ILE A 23 -17.77 1.35 11.00
N LEU A 24 -16.63 1.92 10.58
CA LEU A 24 -16.05 1.63 9.26
C LEU A 24 -15.71 0.14 9.09
N VAL A 25 -15.12 -0.48 10.10
CA VAL A 25 -14.81 -1.92 10.10
C VAL A 25 -16.09 -2.75 9.99
N ALA A 26 -17.12 -2.42 10.75
CA ALA A 26 -18.41 -3.12 10.70
C ALA A 26 -19.09 -2.99 9.34
N LEU A 27 -19.09 -1.79 8.74
CA LEU A 27 -19.63 -1.55 7.39
C LEU A 27 -18.84 -2.31 6.32
N ALA A 28 -17.51 -2.31 6.40
CA ALA A 28 -16.66 -3.04 5.47
C ALA A 28 -16.92 -4.56 5.54
N TRP A 29 -17.00 -5.13 6.75
CA TRP A 29 -17.33 -6.55 6.94
C TRP A 29 -18.75 -6.88 6.47
N GLY A 30 -19.74 -6.02 6.78
CA GLY A 30 -21.11 -6.19 6.30
C GLY A 30 -21.19 -6.22 4.77
N TYR A 31 -20.44 -5.33 4.10
CA TYR A 31 -20.36 -5.31 2.64
C TYR A 31 -19.68 -6.57 2.07
N VAL A 32 -18.56 -7.02 2.67
CA VAL A 32 -17.86 -8.25 2.24
C VAL A 32 -18.75 -9.48 2.41
N LEU A 33 -19.47 -9.61 3.52
CA LEU A 33 -20.38 -10.73 3.76
C LEU A 33 -21.59 -10.69 2.81
N TRP A 34 -22.10 -9.50 2.52
CA TRP A 34 -23.16 -9.32 1.52
C TRP A 34 -22.68 -9.74 0.13
N LEU A 35 -21.48 -9.32 -0.29
CA LEU A 35 -20.88 -9.69 -1.57
C LEU A 35 -20.60 -11.20 -1.65
N ALA A 36 -20.09 -11.80 -0.58
CA ALA A 36 -19.84 -13.25 -0.53
C ALA A 36 -21.14 -14.06 -0.66
N ASN A 37 -22.23 -13.60 -0.03
CA ASN A 37 -23.54 -14.23 -0.14
C ASN A 37 -24.19 -14.01 -1.53
N ASP A 38 -23.94 -12.87 -2.17
CA ASP A 38 -24.37 -12.61 -3.56
C ASP A 38 -23.63 -13.51 -4.55
N MET A 39 -22.34 -13.76 -4.33
CA MET A 39 -21.50 -14.65 -5.15
C MET A 39 -21.79 -16.15 -4.96
N ASP A 40 -22.38 -16.57 -3.84
CA ASP A 40 -22.76 -17.96 -3.57
C ASP A 40 -24.07 -18.37 -4.29
N MET A 41 -24.83 -17.41 -4.82
CA MET A 41 -26.19 -17.60 -5.34
C MET A 41 -26.29 -17.99 -6.83
N GLY A 42 -25.25 -18.58 -7.41
CA GLY A 42 -25.36 -19.13 -8.75
C GLY A 42 -24.21 -20.04 -9.09
N GLY A 43 -24.46 -21.35 -9.11
CA GLY A 43 -23.59 -22.39 -9.67
C GLY A 43 -23.39 -22.26 -11.19
N MET A 44 -23.13 -21.05 -11.67
CA MET A 44 -22.72 -20.76 -13.03
C MET A 44 -21.25 -21.14 -13.17
N ASP A 45 -20.96 -21.91 -14.21
CA ASP A 45 -19.62 -22.29 -14.59
C ASP A 45 -18.82 -21.03 -14.97
N MET A 46 -17.99 -20.54 -14.06
CA MET A 46 -17.15 -19.34 -14.24
C MET A 46 -15.91 -19.63 -15.10
N THR A 47 -15.80 -20.83 -15.67
CA THR A 47 -14.67 -21.21 -16.51
C THR A 47 -14.69 -20.37 -17.80
N GLY A 48 -13.67 -19.51 -17.97
CA GLY A 48 -13.53 -18.63 -19.13
C GLY A 48 -13.95 -17.17 -18.92
N PHE A 49 -14.50 -16.81 -17.75
CA PHE A 49 -14.74 -15.42 -17.36
C PHE A 49 -13.72 -14.99 -16.30
N ARG A 50 -13.11 -13.82 -16.50
CA ARG A 50 -12.21 -13.21 -15.50
C ARG A 50 -12.98 -12.21 -14.63
N MET A 51 -12.75 -12.28 -13.32
CA MET A 51 -13.20 -11.25 -12.39
C MET A 51 -12.10 -10.21 -12.24
N ILE A 52 -12.30 -9.03 -12.83
CA ILE A 52 -11.40 -7.90 -12.59
C ILE A 52 -11.72 -7.35 -11.20
N PRO A 53 -10.74 -7.20 -10.29
CA PRO A 53 -10.95 -6.60 -8.98
C PRO A 53 -11.12 -5.07 -9.11
N ALA A 54 -12.05 -4.63 -9.95
CA ALA A 54 -12.40 -3.23 -10.17
C ALA A 54 -13.58 -2.78 -9.29
N GLY A 55 -14.14 -3.68 -8.47
CA GLY A 55 -15.31 -3.38 -7.62
C GLY A 55 -16.64 -3.27 -8.36
N ILE A 56 -16.66 -3.52 -9.68
CA ILE A 56 -17.85 -3.40 -10.53
C ILE A 56 -18.39 -4.77 -11.00
N GLY A 57 -17.79 -5.88 -10.54
CA GLY A 57 -18.32 -7.24 -10.81
C GLY A 57 -18.53 -7.57 -12.30
N ILE A 58 -17.81 -6.91 -13.21
CA ILE A 58 -18.01 -7.12 -14.64
C ILE A 58 -17.30 -8.42 -15.02
N MET A 59 -18.08 -9.47 -15.28
CA MET A 59 -17.59 -10.73 -15.83
C MET A 59 -17.31 -10.53 -17.32
N LEU A 60 -16.03 -10.54 -17.70
CA LEU A 60 -15.62 -10.45 -19.10
C LEU A 60 -14.93 -11.76 -19.55
N PRO A 61 -15.08 -12.15 -20.82
CA PRO A 61 -14.32 -13.26 -21.39
C PRO A 61 -12.80 -13.05 -21.20
N ALA A 62 -12.11 -14.08 -20.69
CA ALA A 62 -10.69 -14.03 -20.33
C ALA A 62 -9.75 -13.84 -21.53
N ASP A 63 -10.24 -14.07 -22.75
CA ASP A 63 -9.51 -13.97 -24.02
C ASP A 63 -9.39 -12.54 -24.55
N ARG A 64 -10.13 -11.57 -24.00
CA ARG A 64 -10.06 -10.18 -24.48
C ARG A 64 -8.89 -9.40 -23.86
N PRO A 65 -8.14 -8.63 -24.67
CA PRO A 65 -7.09 -7.76 -24.15
C PRO A 65 -7.69 -6.68 -23.25
N TRP A 66 -6.93 -6.25 -22.25
CA TRP A 66 -7.40 -5.21 -21.33
C TRP A 66 -7.74 -3.92 -22.07
N LEU A 67 -8.92 -3.37 -21.78
CA LEU A 67 -9.27 -2.01 -22.14
C LEU A 67 -8.46 -1.03 -21.27
N ALA A 68 -8.20 0.17 -21.80
CA ALA A 68 -7.47 1.21 -21.05
C ALA A 68 -8.15 1.56 -19.71
N ILE A 69 -9.49 1.45 -19.67
CA ILE A 69 -10.27 1.68 -18.46
C ILE A 69 -10.05 0.61 -17.40
N GLU A 70 -9.86 -0.66 -17.79
CA GLU A 70 -9.58 -1.76 -16.86
C GLU A 70 -8.19 -1.61 -16.25
N PHE A 71 -7.21 -1.22 -17.08
CA PHE A 71 -5.88 -0.86 -16.60
C PHE A 71 -5.94 0.28 -15.57
N ALA A 72 -6.73 1.33 -15.85
CA ALA A 72 -6.91 2.44 -14.94
C ALA A 72 -7.58 2.03 -13.62
N TYR A 73 -8.56 1.12 -13.65
CA TYR A 73 -9.20 0.61 -12.44
C TYR A 73 -8.26 -0.25 -11.59
N VAL A 74 -7.52 -1.18 -12.19
CA VAL A 74 -6.56 -2.02 -11.45
C VAL A 74 -5.43 -1.14 -10.89
N PHE A 75 -4.97 -0.16 -11.66
CA PHE A 75 -4.02 0.83 -11.18
C PHE A 75 -4.56 1.64 -9.99
N LEU A 76 -5.80 2.11 -10.08
CA LEU A 76 -6.44 2.87 -8.99
C LEU A 76 -6.60 2.02 -7.74
N MET A 77 -7.02 0.75 -7.88
CA MET A 77 -7.10 -0.21 -6.79
C MET A 77 -5.74 -0.36 -6.09
N TRP A 78 -4.68 -0.68 -6.86
CA TRP A 78 -3.33 -0.81 -6.31
C TRP A 78 -2.84 0.50 -5.68
N ALA A 79 -3.14 1.65 -6.27
CA ALA A 79 -2.76 2.95 -5.73
C ALA A 79 -3.45 3.21 -4.38
N VAL A 80 -4.78 3.08 -4.33
CA VAL A 80 -5.58 3.32 -3.11
C VAL A 80 -5.19 2.35 -2.00
N MET A 81 -5.04 1.06 -2.33
CA MET A 81 -4.61 0.03 -1.39
C MET A 81 -3.25 0.42 -0.79
N MET A 82 -2.24 0.66 -1.65
CA MET A 82 -0.89 1.00 -1.18
C MET A 82 -0.85 2.28 -0.34
N VAL A 83 -1.56 3.32 -0.77
CA VAL A 83 -1.69 4.57 0.00
C VAL A 83 -2.28 4.28 1.39
N GLY A 84 -3.34 3.46 1.47
CA GLY A 84 -4.02 3.14 2.72
C GLY A 84 -3.13 2.41 3.73
N MET A 85 -2.42 1.37 3.30
CA MET A 85 -1.58 0.55 4.20
C MET A 85 -0.24 1.22 4.53
N MET A 86 0.27 2.10 3.67
CA MET A 86 1.61 2.70 3.80
C MET A 86 1.61 4.16 4.24
N ALA A 87 0.45 4.83 4.30
CA ALA A 87 0.33 6.13 4.97
C ALA A 87 0.65 6.06 6.49
N PRO A 88 0.25 5.01 7.24
CA PRO A 88 0.61 4.86 8.64
C PRO A 88 2.12 4.79 8.91
N SER A 89 2.92 4.19 8.01
CA SER A 89 4.37 4.10 8.19
C SER A 89 5.08 5.45 8.03
N ALA A 90 4.52 6.38 7.25
CA ALA A 90 5.01 7.74 7.12
C ALA A 90 4.53 8.69 8.25
N ALA A 91 3.50 8.29 9.01
CA ALA A 91 2.94 9.09 10.10
C ALA A 91 3.98 9.58 11.13
N PRO A 92 4.91 8.76 11.67
CA PRO A 92 5.92 9.25 12.61
C PRO A 92 6.86 10.30 12.01
N MET A 93 7.23 10.19 10.73
CA MET A 93 8.01 11.23 10.01
C MET A 93 7.23 12.53 9.89
N ILE A 94 5.95 12.44 9.49
CA ILE A 94 5.04 13.58 9.32
C ILE A 94 4.83 14.32 10.64
N LEU A 95 4.60 13.58 11.74
CA LEU A 95 4.44 14.14 13.08
C LEU A 95 5.73 14.77 13.61
N MET A 96 6.90 14.21 13.29
CA MET A 96 8.20 14.79 13.63
C MET A 96 8.45 16.11 12.89
N TYR A 97 8.19 16.15 11.58
CA TYR A 97 8.22 17.39 10.80
C TYR A 97 7.27 18.44 11.38
N ALA A 98 6.04 18.04 11.72
CA ALA A 98 5.07 18.94 12.34
C ALA A 98 5.54 19.48 13.71
N ARG A 99 6.22 18.67 14.55
CA ARG A 99 6.78 19.11 15.83
C ARG A 99 7.93 20.09 15.68
N VAL A 100 8.93 19.78 14.84
CA VAL A 100 10.11 20.65 14.63
C VAL A 100 9.72 22.00 14.04
N VAL A 101 8.71 22.00 13.19
CA VAL A 101 8.16 23.21 12.61
C VAL A 101 7.33 24.02 13.62
N ARG A 102 6.57 23.37 14.52
CA ARG A 102 5.89 24.04 15.64
C ARG A 102 6.86 24.67 16.65
N GLU A 103 8.04 24.08 16.84
CA GLU A 103 9.10 24.59 17.73
C GLU A 103 9.96 25.70 17.11
N GLY A 104 9.61 26.20 15.91
CA GLY A 104 10.16 27.44 15.37
C GLY A 104 11.59 27.37 14.81
N ARG A 105 12.17 26.18 14.66
CA ARG A 105 13.52 26.02 14.07
C ARG A 105 13.57 26.19 12.55
N VAL A 106 12.42 26.23 11.87
CA VAL A 106 12.31 26.45 10.42
C VAL A 106 11.37 27.62 10.16
N GLN A 107 11.94 28.78 9.81
CA GLN A 107 11.17 29.94 9.35
C GLN A 107 10.67 29.66 7.92
N GLY A 108 9.42 29.22 7.77
CA GLY A 108 8.79 28.96 6.46
C GLY A 108 7.51 28.15 6.57
N LYS A 109 6.56 28.38 5.65
CA LYS A 109 5.16 27.86 5.65
C LYS A 109 5.07 26.37 6.08
N PRO A 110 4.66 26.09 7.34
CA PRO A 110 4.73 24.78 7.98
C PRO A 110 4.11 23.60 7.22
N PHE A 111 2.93 23.85 6.65
CA PHE A 111 2.13 22.82 6.01
C PHE A 111 2.63 22.47 4.60
N ALA A 112 3.39 23.37 3.96
CA ALA A 112 3.92 23.13 2.62
C ALA A 112 5.03 22.05 2.65
N ALA A 113 5.99 22.15 3.57
CA ALA A 113 7.13 21.22 3.64
C ALA A 113 6.70 19.77 3.90
N THR A 114 5.80 19.57 4.88
CA THR A 114 5.24 18.24 5.20
C THR A 114 4.40 17.69 4.05
N GLY A 115 3.60 18.54 3.38
CA GLY A 115 2.82 18.16 2.21
C GLY A 115 3.70 17.72 1.04
N TRP A 116 4.80 18.43 0.76
CA TRP A 116 5.76 18.07 -0.28
C TRP A 116 6.49 16.76 0.02
N PHE A 117 6.86 16.52 1.28
CA PHE A 117 7.43 15.23 1.69
C PHE A 117 6.43 14.08 1.48
N ALA A 118 5.19 14.24 1.95
CA ALA A 118 4.15 13.25 1.77
C ALA A 118 3.86 12.99 0.28
N ALA A 119 3.80 14.05 -0.55
CA ALA A 119 3.63 13.92 -1.99
C ALA A 119 4.76 13.09 -2.63
N GLY A 120 6.01 13.30 -2.22
CA GLY A 120 7.15 12.53 -2.71
C GLY A 120 7.06 11.05 -2.33
N TYR A 121 6.69 10.78 -1.09
CA TYR A 121 6.47 9.41 -0.60
C TYR A 121 5.34 8.72 -1.38
N LEU A 122 4.20 9.39 -1.56
CA LEU A 122 3.07 8.87 -2.32
C LEU A 122 3.42 8.64 -3.80
N LEU A 123 4.22 9.52 -4.43
CA LEU A 123 4.68 9.33 -5.80
C LEU A 123 5.50 8.03 -5.97
N ALA A 124 6.36 7.71 -5.00
CA ALA A 124 7.11 6.44 -5.04
C ALA A 124 6.16 5.23 -5.02
N TRP A 125 5.11 5.28 -4.19
CA TRP A 125 4.09 4.24 -4.13
C TRP A 125 3.21 4.20 -5.38
N THR A 126 2.84 5.34 -5.95
CA THR A 126 2.12 5.40 -7.23
C THR A 126 2.95 4.75 -8.35
N GLY A 127 4.25 5.00 -8.38
CA GLY A 127 5.17 4.33 -9.30
C GLY A 127 5.20 2.82 -9.10
N PHE A 128 5.24 2.36 -7.84
CA PHE A 128 5.13 0.93 -7.54
C PHE A 128 3.79 0.34 -8.00
N SER A 129 2.66 1.00 -7.74
CA SER A 129 1.33 0.56 -8.16
C SER A 129 1.23 0.43 -9.68
N LEU A 130 1.91 1.30 -10.44
CA LEU A 130 2.01 1.20 -11.89
C LEU A 130 2.77 -0.08 -12.30
N ILE A 131 3.91 -0.36 -11.66
CA ILE A 131 4.71 -1.58 -11.91
C ILE A 131 3.89 -2.83 -11.56
N ALA A 132 3.20 -2.84 -10.43
CA ALA A 132 2.34 -3.94 -10.01
C ALA A 132 1.21 -4.19 -11.02
N THR A 133 0.56 -3.12 -11.48
CA THR A 133 -0.49 -3.20 -12.51
C THR A 133 0.04 -3.75 -13.83
N PHE A 134 1.22 -3.29 -14.25
CA PHE A 134 1.88 -3.79 -15.45
C PHE A 134 2.27 -5.26 -15.32
N LEU A 135 2.78 -5.67 -14.17
CA LEU A 135 3.14 -7.06 -13.89
C LEU A 135 1.91 -7.97 -13.90
N GLN A 136 0.79 -7.50 -13.33
CA GLN A 136 -0.50 -8.20 -13.36
C GLN A 136 -0.97 -8.39 -14.81
N TRP A 137 -0.99 -7.31 -15.58
CA TRP A 137 -1.35 -7.33 -17.00
C TRP A 137 -0.45 -8.25 -17.83
N ALA A 138 0.87 -8.23 -17.59
CA ALA A 138 1.82 -9.07 -18.30
C ALA A 138 1.65 -10.56 -17.94
N SER A 139 1.36 -10.85 -16.67
CA SER A 139 1.12 -12.23 -16.20
C SER A 139 -0.17 -12.81 -16.76
N GLU A 140 -1.24 -12.00 -16.82
CA GLU A 140 -2.51 -12.41 -17.47
C GLU A 140 -2.31 -12.64 -18.98
N ARG A 141 -1.57 -11.75 -19.66
CA ARG A 141 -1.26 -11.92 -21.09
C ARG A 141 -0.43 -13.17 -21.39
N ALA A 142 0.44 -13.57 -20.48
CA ALA A 142 1.26 -14.76 -20.64
C ALA A 142 0.48 -16.06 -20.36
N ALA A 143 -0.84 -15.98 -20.08
CA ALA A 143 -1.66 -17.09 -19.61
C ALA A 143 -1.05 -17.82 -18.40
N LEU A 144 -0.24 -17.11 -17.61
CA LEU A 144 0.40 -17.67 -16.44
C LEU A 144 -0.53 -17.67 -15.23
N LEU A 145 -1.69 -17.00 -15.32
CA LEU A 145 -2.66 -16.88 -14.24
C LEU A 145 -3.94 -17.64 -14.60
N ASP A 146 -4.32 -18.58 -13.73
CA ASP A 146 -5.62 -19.26 -13.78
C ASP A 146 -6.76 -18.28 -13.40
N SER A 147 -8.02 -18.69 -13.60
CA SER A 147 -9.25 -17.91 -13.34
C SER A 147 -9.36 -17.35 -11.91
N ARG A 148 -8.53 -17.83 -10.97
CA ARG A 148 -8.38 -17.33 -9.59
C ARG A 148 -7.23 -16.33 -9.39
N MET A 149 -6.59 -15.83 -10.46
CA MET A 149 -5.34 -15.05 -10.40
C MET A 149 -4.21 -15.78 -9.64
N VAL A 150 -4.08 -17.09 -9.83
CA VAL A 150 -2.99 -17.90 -9.26
C VAL A 150 -2.08 -18.37 -10.38
N LEU A 151 -0.77 -18.41 -10.15
CA LEU A 151 0.16 -18.92 -11.15
C LEU A 151 -0.17 -20.38 -11.51
N ASP A 152 -0.52 -20.63 -12.77
CA ASP A 152 -0.87 -21.94 -13.33
C ASP A 152 0.31 -22.94 -13.25
N SER A 153 1.54 -22.41 -13.21
CA SER A 153 2.75 -23.23 -13.08
C SER A 153 3.31 -23.24 -11.65
N ASN A 154 3.18 -24.41 -11.01
CA ASN A 154 3.76 -24.70 -9.68
C ASN A 154 5.28 -24.42 -9.60
N ARG A 155 5.99 -24.51 -10.73
CA ARG A 155 7.43 -24.22 -10.81
C ARG A 155 7.76 -22.74 -10.68
N ILE A 156 6.97 -21.87 -11.29
CA ILE A 156 7.19 -20.42 -11.23
C ILE A 156 6.84 -19.93 -9.81
N GLY A 157 5.76 -20.44 -9.22
CA GLY A 157 5.44 -20.17 -7.81
C GLY A 157 6.57 -20.58 -6.86
N ALA A 158 7.17 -21.77 -7.06
CA ALA A 158 8.31 -22.23 -6.27
C ALA A 158 9.56 -21.34 -6.45
N ILE A 159 9.87 -20.92 -7.68
CA ILE A 159 11.00 -20.01 -7.95
C ILE A 159 10.80 -18.67 -7.25
N VAL A 160 9.60 -18.10 -7.30
CA VAL A 160 9.29 -16.82 -6.66
C VAL A 160 9.35 -16.96 -5.13
N LEU A 161 8.85 -18.05 -4.56
CA LEU A 161 8.96 -18.33 -3.12
C LEU A 161 10.42 -18.49 -2.67
N ILE A 162 11.24 -19.22 -3.42
CA ILE A 162 12.67 -19.39 -3.12
C ILE A 162 13.38 -18.04 -3.24
N ALA A 163 13.13 -17.28 -4.31
CA ALA A 163 13.71 -15.95 -4.50
C ALA A 163 13.31 -15.01 -3.35
N ALA A 164 12.06 -15.08 -2.90
CA ALA A 164 11.60 -14.31 -1.75
C ALA A 164 12.27 -14.74 -0.45
N GLY A 165 12.43 -16.04 -0.21
CA GLY A 165 13.16 -16.58 0.94
C GLY A 165 14.63 -16.12 0.96
N VAL A 166 15.32 -16.20 -0.18
CA VAL A 166 16.69 -15.70 -0.33
C VAL A 166 16.74 -14.20 -0.06
N TYR A 167 15.79 -13.43 -0.62
CA TYR A 167 15.69 -11.99 -0.37
C TYR A 167 15.54 -11.66 1.11
N GLN A 168 14.75 -12.44 1.85
CA GLN A 168 14.58 -12.23 3.29
C GLN A 168 15.88 -12.35 4.09
N TRP A 169 16.88 -13.07 3.57
CA TRP A 169 18.21 -13.22 4.18
C TRP A 169 19.25 -12.24 3.63
N THR A 170 18.89 -11.37 2.69
CA THR A 170 19.84 -10.39 2.15
C THR A 170 20.02 -9.21 3.11
N PRO A 171 21.27 -8.72 3.28
CA PRO A 171 21.54 -7.54 4.11
C PRO A 171 20.90 -6.26 3.54
N LEU A 172 20.50 -6.28 2.27
CA LEU A 172 19.80 -5.18 1.61
C LEU A 172 18.45 -4.89 2.31
N LYS A 173 17.72 -5.94 2.71
CA LYS A 173 16.45 -5.81 3.43
C LYS A 173 16.64 -5.08 4.75
N ASP A 174 17.66 -5.44 5.53
CA ASP A 174 17.94 -4.85 6.84
C ASP A 174 18.35 -3.38 6.72
N VAL A 175 19.14 -3.03 5.71
CA VAL A 175 19.50 -1.63 5.41
C VAL A 175 18.26 -0.81 5.06
N CYS A 176 17.40 -1.32 4.18
CA CYS A 176 16.15 -0.66 3.81
C CYS A 176 15.18 -0.52 5.00
N LEU A 177 15.04 -1.57 5.82
CA LEU A 177 14.19 -1.59 7.00
C LEU A 177 14.65 -0.56 8.04
N ALA A 178 15.96 -0.51 8.31
CA ALA A 178 16.54 0.44 9.25
C ALA A 178 16.27 1.89 8.81
N GLN A 179 16.35 2.19 7.52
CA GLN A 179 16.04 3.54 7.00
C GLN A 179 14.54 3.86 7.00
N CYS A 180 13.68 2.87 6.77
CA CYS A 180 12.23 3.07 6.78
C CYS A 180 11.68 3.22 8.23
N GLN A 181 12.25 2.52 9.22
CA GLN A 181 11.79 2.58 10.62
C GLN A 181 12.45 3.66 11.49
N SER A 182 13.63 4.18 11.11
CA SER A 182 14.34 5.19 11.90
C SER A 182 14.19 6.60 11.32
N PRO A 183 13.13 7.36 11.66
CA PRO A 183 12.89 8.69 11.09
C PRO A 183 14.06 9.66 11.36
N ILE A 184 14.63 9.63 12.56
CA ILE A 184 15.76 10.48 12.96
C ILE A 184 17.04 10.05 12.23
N GLY A 185 17.32 8.74 12.20
CA GLY A 185 18.50 8.18 11.53
C GLY A 185 18.50 8.45 10.02
N PHE A 186 17.34 8.32 9.39
CA PHE A 186 17.13 8.67 7.99
C PHE A 186 17.42 10.15 7.73
N LEU A 187 16.90 11.04 8.58
CA LEU A 187 17.07 12.48 8.40
C LEU A 187 18.51 12.93 8.62
N MET A 188 19.20 12.40 9.63
CA MET A 188 20.62 12.67 9.87
C MET A 188 21.49 12.21 8.70
N ARG A 189 21.17 11.05 8.11
CA ARG A 189 21.94 10.47 7.00
C ARG A 189 21.69 11.17 5.65
N HIS A 190 20.52 11.79 5.47
CA HIS A 190 20.11 12.42 4.20
C HIS A 190 20.14 13.96 4.21
N GLY A 191 20.83 14.54 5.19
CA GLY A 191 21.14 15.98 5.22
C GLY A 191 20.09 16.86 5.89
N GLY A 192 19.33 16.32 6.85
CA GLY A 192 18.48 17.07 7.76
C GLY A 192 17.15 17.54 7.17
N PHE A 193 16.50 18.44 7.90
CA PHE A 193 15.28 19.11 7.46
C PHE A 193 15.56 19.98 6.24
N ARG A 194 14.69 19.93 5.24
CA ARG A 194 14.75 20.78 4.04
C ARG A 194 13.68 21.85 4.13
N ASN A 195 14.05 23.08 3.71
CA ASN A 195 13.12 24.21 3.65
C ASN A 195 12.58 24.41 2.23
N ASP A 196 13.26 23.84 1.22
CA ASP A 196 12.86 23.92 -0.18
C ASP A 196 11.83 22.85 -0.55
N PRO A 197 10.74 23.20 -1.27
CA PRO A 197 9.72 22.25 -1.75
C PRO A 197 10.31 21.05 -2.50
N ARG A 198 11.27 21.30 -3.40
CA ARG A 198 11.95 20.24 -4.17
C ARG A 198 12.78 19.33 -3.27
N GLY A 199 13.42 19.89 -2.24
CA GLY A 199 14.19 19.12 -1.26
C GLY A 199 13.30 18.21 -0.43
N CYS A 200 12.15 18.71 0.03
CA CYS A 200 11.14 17.90 0.73
C CYS A 200 10.58 16.78 -0.15
N LEU A 201 10.25 17.09 -1.42
CA LEU A 201 9.72 16.11 -2.38
C LEU A 201 10.74 14.98 -2.64
N LEU A 202 11.99 15.33 -2.95
CA LEU A 202 13.03 14.35 -3.24
C LEU A 202 13.35 13.49 -2.01
N LEU A 203 13.32 14.09 -0.82
CA LEU A 203 13.50 13.37 0.44
C LEU A 203 12.36 12.36 0.67
N GLY A 204 11.12 12.75 0.39
CA GLY A 204 9.94 11.87 0.43
C GLY A 204 10.04 10.71 -0.56
N LEU A 205 10.41 10.99 -1.81
CA LEU A 205 10.65 9.98 -2.84
C LEU A 205 11.72 8.97 -2.40
N ARG A 206 12.81 9.46 -1.81
CA ARG A 206 13.91 8.61 -1.34
C ARG A 206 13.48 7.72 -0.17
N HIS A 207 12.72 8.27 0.78
CA HIS A 207 12.15 7.50 1.88
C HIS A 207 11.18 6.43 1.37
N GLY A 208 10.28 6.81 0.45
CA GLY A 208 9.38 5.88 -0.23
C GLY A 208 10.13 4.77 -0.95
N GLY A 209 11.22 5.09 -1.64
CA GLY A 209 12.10 4.11 -2.30
C GLY A 209 12.72 3.10 -1.33
N TYR A 210 13.16 3.51 -0.13
CA TYR A 210 13.64 2.56 0.89
C TYR A 210 12.52 1.68 1.43
N CYS A 211 11.33 2.25 1.68
CA CYS A 211 10.20 1.48 2.17
C CYS A 211 9.71 0.47 1.12
N VAL A 212 9.60 0.86 -0.15
CA VAL A 212 9.34 -0.04 -1.28
C VAL A 212 10.44 -1.10 -1.36
N GLY A 213 11.71 -0.70 -1.27
CA GLY A 213 12.86 -1.62 -1.28
C GLY A 213 12.81 -2.69 -0.20
N TYR A 214 12.26 -2.42 0.99
CA TYR A 214 12.10 -3.46 2.00
C TYR A 214 10.94 -4.44 1.70
N CYS A 215 9.80 -3.94 1.22
CA CYS A 215 8.55 -4.72 1.16
C CYS A 215 8.16 -5.25 -0.23
N TRP A 216 8.80 -4.79 -1.31
CA TRP A 216 8.40 -5.13 -2.68
C TRP A 216 8.36 -6.64 -2.94
N VAL A 217 9.26 -7.41 -2.34
CA VAL A 217 9.29 -8.87 -2.49
C VAL A 217 8.12 -9.55 -1.78
N LEU A 218 7.74 -9.06 -0.60
CA LEU A 218 6.55 -9.58 0.11
C LEU A 218 5.27 -9.26 -0.69
N MET A 219 5.22 -8.09 -1.31
CA MET A 219 4.13 -7.72 -2.22
C MET A 219 4.14 -8.56 -3.50
N ALA A 220 5.32 -8.92 -4.02
CA ALA A 220 5.43 -9.82 -5.17
C ALA A 220 4.88 -11.22 -4.88
N LEU A 221 4.92 -11.68 -3.63
CA LEU A 221 4.32 -12.96 -3.24
C LEU A 221 2.79 -12.96 -3.31
N LEU A 222 2.12 -11.81 -3.25
CA LEU A 222 0.66 -11.73 -3.44
C LEU A 222 0.23 -12.21 -4.83
N PHE A 223 1.13 -12.09 -5.82
CA PHE A 223 0.91 -12.65 -7.16
C PHE A 223 1.00 -14.19 -7.19
N VAL A 224 1.73 -14.80 -6.25
CA VAL A 224 1.90 -16.26 -6.15
C VAL A 224 0.74 -16.90 -5.39
N GLY A 225 0.37 -16.34 -4.23
CA GLY A 225 -0.70 -16.89 -3.38
C GLY A 225 -2.11 -16.54 -3.84
N GLY A 226 -2.24 -15.52 -4.70
CA GLY A 226 -3.52 -14.91 -5.07
C GLY A 226 -3.96 -13.89 -4.01
N VAL A 227 -4.32 -12.68 -4.45
CA VAL A 227 -4.74 -11.56 -3.58
C VAL A 227 -5.99 -11.92 -2.74
N MET A 228 -6.75 -12.94 -3.15
CA MET A 228 -8.01 -13.36 -2.52
C MET A 228 -7.88 -14.59 -1.60
N ASN A 229 -6.68 -15.14 -1.38
CA ASN A 229 -6.52 -16.31 -0.53
C ASN A 229 -6.24 -15.91 0.93
N VAL A 230 -7.31 -15.87 1.74
CA VAL A 230 -7.26 -15.51 3.17
C VAL A 230 -6.35 -16.46 3.98
N LEU A 231 -6.28 -17.74 3.60
CA LEU A 231 -5.39 -18.74 4.23
C LEU A 231 -3.90 -18.49 3.93
N TRP A 232 -3.58 -17.74 2.89
CA TRP A 232 -2.21 -17.37 2.53
C TRP A 232 -1.79 -16.03 3.16
N ILE A 233 -2.75 -15.14 3.40
CA ILE A 233 -2.53 -13.80 3.99
C ILE A 233 -2.56 -13.81 5.53
N ALA A 234 -3.18 -14.81 6.16
CA ALA A 234 -3.24 -14.98 7.62
C ALA A 234 -1.94 -15.56 8.21
#